data_AF-A0A3D2BA80-F1
#
_entry.id   AF-A0A3D2BA80-F1
#
_cell.length_a   1.000
_cell.length_b   1.000
_cell.length_c   1.000
_cell.angle_alpha   90.00
_cell.angle_beta   90.00
_cell.angle_gamma   90.00
#
_symmetry.space_group_name_H-M   'P 1'
#
loop_
_entity.id
_entity.type
_entity.pdbx_description
1 polymer ?
#
loop_
_entity_poly.entity_id
_entity_poly.type
_entity_poly.pdbx_seq_one_letter_code
_entity_poly.pdbx_strand_id
1 'polypeptide(L)' 'GYCTPGQICSSVAVLKEIEAGIPSHVTLDLVSPPEMNAQEIRERMSGNICRCGAYANILAAIEDVAGGEKS' A
#
# COMPACT_ATOMS: atom_id res chain seq x y z
N GLY A 1 -2.85 -12.34 14.20
CA GLY A 1 -2.52 -10.90 14.15
C GLY A 1 -1.06 -10.58 14.45
N TYR A 2 -0.12 -11.52 14.35
CA TYR A 2 1.30 -11.27 14.68
C TYR A 2 1.91 -10.15 13.83
N CYS A 3 1.63 -10.12 12.52
CA CYS A 3 2.11 -9.07 11.61
C CYS A 3 1.27 -7.79 11.66
N THR A 4 0.11 -7.79 12.32
CA THR A 4 -0.87 -6.69 12.22
C THR A 4 -0.31 -5.31 12.62
N PRO A 5 0.49 -5.17 13.70
CA PRO A 5 1.10 -3.88 14.01
C PRO A 5 2.01 -3.35 12.89
N GLY A 6 2.83 -4.22 12.30
CA GLY A 6 3.72 -3.85 11.18
C GLY A 6 2.94 -3.47 9.93
N GLN A 7 1.87 -4.20 9.63
CA GLN A 7 0.95 -3.86 8.53
C GLN A 7 0.38 -2.46 8.73
N ILE A 8 -0.20 -2.15 9.90
CA ILE A 8 -0.82 -0.85 10.17
C ILE A 8 0.20 0.30 10.06
N CYS A 9 1.36 0.18 10.73
CA CYS A 9 2.39 1.22 10.70
C CYS A 9 2.89 1.48 9.27
N SER A 10 3.13 0.41 8.51
CA SER A 10 3.59 0.53 7.12
C SER A 10 2.50 1.09 6.21
N SER A 11 1.24 0.68 6.37
CA SER A 11 0.12 1.22 5.60
C SER A 11 0.00 2.74 5.75
N VAL A 12 0.13 3.26 6.97
CA VAL A 12 0.13 4.72 7.21
C VAL A 12 1.31 5.41 6.52
N ALA A 13 2.49 4.80 6.52
CA ALA A 13 3.66 5.33 5.84
C ALA A 13 3.48 5.31 4.31
N VAL A 14 3.02 4.20 3.75
CA VAL A 14 2.79 4.02 2.31
C VAL A 14 1.84 5.08 1.76
N LEU A 15 0.73 5.37 2.45
CA LEU A 15 -0.21 6.41 2.01
C LEU A 15 0.46 7.79 1.94
N LYS A 16 1.28 8.13 2.94
CA LYS A 16 2.04 9.38 2.99
C LYS A 16 3.13 9.44 1.93
N GLU A 17 3.79 8.32 1.63
CA GLU A 17 4.83 8.25 0.61
C GLU A 17 4.27 8.48 -0.79
N ILE A 18 3.09 7.91 -1.08
CA ILE A 18 2.38 8.14 -2.34
C ILE A 18 1.95 9.61 -2.43
N GLU A 19 1.35 10.16 -1.38
CA GLU A 19 0.96 11.59 -1.31
C GLU A 19 2.17 12.53 -1.49
N ALA A 20 3.34 12.14 -0.97
CA ALA A 20 4.59 12.88 -1.11
C ALA A 20 5.27 12.73 -2.48
N GLY A 21 4.70 11.93 -3.40
CA GLY A 21 5.24 11.76 -4.75
C GLY A 21 6.42 10.80 -4.85
N ILE A 22 6.68 9.98 -3.83
CA ILE A 22 7.84 9.08 -3.80
C ILE A 22 7.55 7.88 -4.71
N PRO A 23 8.31 7.59 -5.78
CA PRO A 23 8.04 6.46 -6.68
C PRO A 23 8.39 5.10 -6.04
N SER A 24 7.86 4.02 -6.60
CA SER A 24 8.19 2.63 -6.24
C SER A 24 8.72 1.86 -7.45
N HIS A 25 8.97 0.56 -7.29
CA HIS A 25 9.41 -0.32 -8.37
C HIS A 25 8.38 -0.47 -9.49
N VAL A 26 7.10 -0.26 -9.20
CA VAL A 26 6.01 -0.39 -10.18
C VAL A 26 5.58 0.94 -10.80
N THR A 27 6.19 2.06 -10.40
CA THR A 27 5.90 3.37 -10.99
C THR A 27 6.46 3.43 -12.42
N LEU A 28 5.58 3.63 -13.41
CA LEU A 28 5.94 3.66 -14.83
C LEU A 28 6.61 4.95 -15.26
N ASP A 29 6.10 6.09 -14.78
CA ASP A 29 6.65 7.42 -15.05
C ASP A 29 7.26 8.00 -13.78
N LEU A 30 8.59 8.14 -13.77
CA LEU A 30 9.35 8.59 -12.61
C LEU A 30 9.34 10.12 -12.44
N VAL A 31 8.82 10.89 -13.40
CA VAL A 31 8.75 12.36 -13.28
C VAL A 31 7.37 12.85 -12.80
N SER A 32 6.33 12.03 -12.97
CA SER A 32 4.98 12.32 -12.50
C SER A 32 4.72 11.72 -11.12
N PRO A 33 3.82 12.30 -10.29
CA PRO A 33 3.42 11.67 -9.04
C PRO A 33 2.82 10.27 -9.27
N PRO A 34 3.14 9.27 -8.42
CA PRO A 34 2.55 7.94 -8.50
C PRO A 34 1.07 7.99 -8.13
N GLU A 35 0.28 7.11 -8.75
CA GLU A 35 -1.13 6.98 -8.48
C GLU A 35 -1.40 6.18 -7.19
N MET A 36 -2.46 6.56 -6.46
CA MET A 36 -2.95 5.78 -5.33
C MET A 36 -3.76 4.56 -5.83
N ASN A 37 -3.07 3.51 -6.28
CA ASN A 37 -3.70 2.32 -6.83
C ASN A 37 -3.20 1.00 -6.18
N ALA A 38 -3.93 -0.08 -6.46
CA ALA A 38 -3.68 -1.40 -5.90
C ALA A 38 -2.28 -1.96 -6.20
N GLN A 39 -1.68 -1.60 -7.34
CA GLN A 39 -0.36 -2.09 -7.72
C GLN A 39 0.73 -1.41 -6.88
N GLU A 40 0.66 -0.09 -6.74
CA GLU A 40 1.54 0.71 -5.89
C GLU A 40 1.46 0.29 -4.42
N ILE A 41 0.24 0.12 -3.88
CA ILE A 41 0.06 -0.31 -2.49
C ILE A 41 0.67 -1.70 -2.26
N ARG A 42 0.44 -2.66 -3.16
CA ARG A 42 0.98 -4.02 -3.01
C ARG A 42 2.50 -4.04 -3.02
N GLU A 43 3.13 -3.31 -3.95
CA GLU A 43 4.59 -3.25 -4.05
C GLU A 43 5.19 -2.67 -2.77
N ARG A 44 4.64 -1.57 -2.28
CA ARG A 44 5.15 -0.88 -1.09
C ARG A 44 4.89 -1.66 0.21
N MET A 45 3.82 -2.44 0.25
CA MET A 45 3.51 -3.32 1.39
C MET A 45 4.25 -4.66 1.34
N SER A 46 4.98 -4.98 0.26
CA SER A 46 5.66 -6.27 0.07
C SER A 46 6.70 -6.59 1.15
N GLY A 47 7.26 -5.57 1.82
CA GLY A 47 8.16 -5.72 2.95
C GLY A 47 7.51 -6.24 4.24
N ASN A 48 6.17 -6.30 4.31
CA ASN A 48 5.43 -6.75 5.47
C ASN A 48 4.85 -8.17 5.25
N ILE A 49 5.60 -9.18 5.69
CA ILE A 49 5.22 -10.58 5.50
C ILE A 49 4.02 -10.96 6.40
N CYS A 50 2.97 -11.51 5.79
CA CYS A 50 1.82 -12.09 6.46
C CYS A 50 1.75 -13.60 6.20
N ARG A 51 2.13 -14.42 7.20
CA ARG A 51 2.06 -15.89 7.08
C ARG A 51 0.64 -16.43 7.02
N CYS A 52 -0.34 -15.68 7.52
CA CYS A 52 -1.75 -16.06 7.45
C CYS A 52 -2.35 -15.91 6.04
N GLY A 53 -1.65 -15.24 5.10
CA GLY A 53 -2.14 -15.04 3.74
C GLY A 53 -3.26 -13.99 3.62
N ALA A 54 -3.37 -13.06 4.57
CA ALA A 54 -4.47 -12.09 4.63
C ALA A 54 -4.30 -10.87 3.69
N TYR A 55 -3.41 -10.94 2.69
CA TYR A 55 -3.01 -9.79 1.88
C TYR A 55 -4.16 -9.12 1.13
N ALA A 56 -5.11 -9.89 0.57
CA ALA A 56 -6.27 -9.34 -0.14
C ALA A 56 -7.13 -8.47 0.79
N ASN A 57 -7.37 -8.92 2.02
CA ASN A 57 -8.15 -8.17 3.01
C ASN A 57 -7.37 -6.97 3.58
N ILE A 58 -6.05 -7.09 3.71
CA ILE A 58 -5.19 -5.97 4.12
C ILE A 58 -5.25 -4.87 3.04
N LEU A 59 -5.12 -5.22 1.76
CA LEU A 59 -5.23 -4.28 0.66
C LEU A 59 -6.59 -3.58 0.65
N ALA A 60 -7.68 -4.34 0.72
CA ALA A 60 -9.03 -3.77 0.77
C ALA A 60 -9.21 -2.79 1.92
N ALA A 61 -8.62 -3.07 3.10
CA ALA A 61 -8.66 -2.16 4.23
C ALA A 61 -7.85 -0.87 4.00
N ILE A 62 -6.72 -0.94 3.30
CA ILE A 62 -5.92 0.24 2.95
C ILE A 62 -6.67 1.11 1.93
N GLU A 63 -7.25 0.50 0.89
CA GLU A 63 -8.02 1.21 -0.15
C GLU A 63 -9.24 1.93 0.43
N ASP A 64 -9.97 1.30 1.36
CA ASP A 64 -11.10 1.90 2.07
C ASP A 64 -10.69 3.17 2.84
N VAL A 65 -9.51 3.15 3.49
CA VAL A 65 -8.97 4.30 4.22
C VAL A 65 -8.40 5.37 3.29
N ALA A 66 -7.83 4.97 2.14
CA ALA A 66 -7.30 5.89 1.13
C ALA A 66 -8.41 6.65 0.37
N GLY A 67 -9.68 6.28 0.58
CA GLY A 67 -10.82 6.85 -0.14
C GLY A 67 -10.99 6.29 -1.56
N GLY A 68 -10.40 5.14 -1.86
CA GLY A 68 -10.56 4.43 -3.13
C GLY A 68 -11.91 3.71 -3.23
N GLU A 69 -12.47 3.63 -4.44
CA GLU A 69 -13.64 2.78 -4.69
C GLU A 69 -13.28 1.30 -4.51
N LYS A 70 -14.13 0.54 -3.81
CA LYS A 70 -13.92 -0.90 -3.59
C LYS A 70 -13.94 -1.63 -4.94
N SER A 71 -12.81 -2.22 -5.34
CA SER A 71 -12.72 -3.12 -6.51
C SER A 71 -13.47 -4.43 -6.32
#